data_AF-A0A0A2TQW4-F1
#
_entry.id   AF-A0A0A2TQW4-F1
#
_cell.length_a   1.000
_cell.length_b   1.000
_cell.length_c   1.000
_cell.angle_alpha   90.00
_cell.angle_beta   90.00
_cell.angle_gamma   90.00
#
_symmetry.space_group_name_H-M   'P 1'
#
loop_
_entity.id
_entity.type
_entity.pdbx_description
1 polymer ?
#
loop_
_entity_poly.entity_id
_entity_poly.type
_entity_poly.pdbx_seq_one_letter_code
_entity_poly.pdbx_strand_id
1 'polypeptide(L)'
;MAIVQQVQKRMLISLAQIAKDVNLHEGDHVVIEKMDGGIFLRPVDWVDKNQKYIWTEEWQGKLLRSQQDLEKGDYQTFENMEDAVKDLEELANASRNKDKEL
;
A
#
# COMPACT_ATOMS: atom_id res chain seq x y z
N MET A 1 3.70 -22.64 0.21
CA MET A 1 3.06 -23.82 -0.44
C MET A 1 3.23 -23.70 -1.94
N ALA A 2 3.49 -24.80 -2.65
CA ALA A 2 3.53 -24.81 -4.11
C ALA A 2 2.50 -25.82 -4.61
N ILE A 3 1.68 -25.42 -5.58
CA ILE A 3 0.65 -26.26 -6.18
C ILE A 3 0.97 -26.42 -7.65
N VAL A 4 0.96 -27.66 -8.13
CA VAL A 4 1.05 -27.95 -9.57
C VAL A 4 -0.37 -28.03 -10.10
N GLN A 5 -0.68 -27.17 -11.08
CA GLN A 5 -1.95 -27.20 -11.79
C GLN A 5 -1.73 -27.39 -13.28
N GLN A 6 -2.62 -28.17 -13.90
CA GLN A 6 -2.61 -28.36 -15.34
C GLN A 6 -3.28 -27.17 -16.03
N VAL A 7 -2.62 -26.64 -17.07
CA VAL A 7 -3.24 -25.67 -17.98
C VAL A 7 -4.32 -26.39 -18.79
N GLN A 8 -5.57 -25.94 -18.64
CA GLN A 8 -6.72 -26.46 -19.35
C GLN A 8 -6.81 -25.88 -20.76
N LYS A 9 -7.84 -26.28 -21.53
CA LYS A 9 -8.11 -25.71 -22.86
C LYS A 9 -8.23 -24.18 -22.77
N ARG A 10 -7.85 -23.49 -23.85
CA ARG A 10 -7.88 -22.03 -23.95
C ARG A 10 -6.99 -21.32 -22.92
N MET A 11 -5.92 -21.97 -22.46
CA MET A 11 -4.95 -21.40 -21.53
C MET A 11 -5.53 -21.03 -20.15
N LEU A 12 -6.56 -21.75 -19.69
CA LEU A 12 -7.17 -21.52 -18.38
C LEU A 12 -6.43 -22.29 -17.29
N ILE A 13 -6.18 -21.63 -16.15
CA ILE A 13 -5.63 -22.23 -14.93
C ILE A 13 -6.63 -21.97 -13.80
N SER A 14 -7.04 -23.03 -13.11
CA SER A 14 -7.95 -22.90 -11.96
C SER A 14 -7.18 -22.48 -10.70
N LEU A 15 -7.56 -21.34 -10.12
CA LEU A 15 -6.99 -20.82 -8.87
C LEU A 15 -7.77 -21.27 -7.62
N ALA A 16 -8.78 -22.13 -7.76
CA ALA A 16 -9.71 -22.50 -6.68
C ALA A 16 -9.02 -23.07 -5.42
N GLN A 17 -7.88 -23.75 -5.59
CA GLN A 17 -7.12 -24.32 -4.48
C GLN A 17 -6.36 -23.28 -3.64
N ILE A 18 -6.01 -22.13 -4.22
CA ILE A 18 -5.31 -21.04 -3.52
C ILE A 18 -6.22 -19.85 -3.21
N ALA A 19 -7.40 -19.77 -3.85
CA ALA A 19 -8.26 -18.60 -3.81
C ALA A 19 -8.60 -18.14 -2.39
N LYS A 20 -8.86 -19.08 -1.46
CA LYS A 20 -9.13 -18.77 -0.05
C LYS A 20 -7.92 -18.16 0.67
N ASP A 21 -6.72 -18.65 0.38
CA ASP A 21 -5.50 -18.21 1.05
C ASP A 21 -5.11 -16.78 0.66
N VAL A 22 -5.47 -16.38 -0.57
CA VAL A 22 -5.20 -15.03 -1.10
C VAL A 22 -6.45 -14.14 -1.17
N ASN A 23 -7.56 -14.56 -0.54
CA ASN A 23 -8.83 -13.83 -0.50
C ASN A 23 -9.34 -13.41 -1.90
N LEU A 24 -9.21 -14.30 -2.89
CA LEU A 24 -9.65 -14.09 -4.26
C LEU A 24 -11.03 -14.71 -4.48
N HIS A 25 -11.96 -13.94 -5.05
CA HIS A 25 -13.33 -14.32 -5.35
C HIS A 25 -13.61 -14.28 -6.86
N GLU A 26 -14.72 -14.91 -7.28
CA GLU A 26 -15.18 -14.82 -8.65
C GLU A 26 -15.53 -13.35 -8.99
N GLY A 27 -14.97 -12.83 -10.09
CA GLY A 27 -15.15 -11.43 -10.51
C GLY A 27 -14.02 -10.49 -10.08
N ASP A 28 -13.15 -10.92 -9.17
CA ASP A 28 -11.97 -10.15 -8.77
C ASP A 28 -10.96 -10.05 -9.91
N HIS A 29 -10.16 -9.00 -9.87
CA HIS A 29 -9.12 -8.74 -10.87
C HIS A 29 -7.78 -9.21 -10.33
N VAL A 30 -6.92 -9.70 -11.24
CA VAL A 30 -5.56 -10.11 -10.91
C VAL A 30 -4.58 -9.40 -11.82
N VAL A 31 -3.49 -8.90 -11.24
CA VAL A 31 -2.34 -8.47 -12.02
C VAL A 31 -1.45 -9.68 -12.30
N ILE A 32 -0.97 -9.77 -13.53
CA ILE A 32 -0.04 -10.80 -13.99
C ILE A 32 1.27 -10.11 -14.38
N GLU A 33 2.32 -10.33 -13.60
CA GLU A 33 3.64 -9.74 -13.84
C GLU A 33 4.61 -10.84 -14.27
N LYS A 34 5.42 -10.60 -15.30
CA LYS A 34 6.48 -11.52 -15.70
C LYS A 34 7.71 -11.24 -14.83
N MET A 35 8.23 -12.28 -14.19
CA MET A 35 9.46 -12.24 -13.40
C MET A 35 10.44 -13.29 -13.92
N ASP A 36 11.69 -13.24 -13.46
CA ASP A 36 12.70 -14.24 -13.83
C ASP A 36 12.27 -15.62 -13.33
N GLY A 37 12.01 -16.52 -14.26
CA GLY A 37 11.59 -17.90 -13.96
C GLY A 37 10.09 -18.12 -13.85
N GLY A 38 9.23 -17.11 -14.06
CA GLY A 38 7.78 -17.34 -14.03
C GLY A 38 6.88 -16.11 -14.16
N ILE A 39 5.64 -16.29 -13.69
CA ILE A 39 4.67 -15.21 -13.54
C ILE A 39 4.31 -15.04 -12.08
N PHE A 40 4.12 -13.80 -11.66
CA PHE A 40 3.60 -13.44 -10.35
C PHE A 40 2.17 -12.95 -10.50
N LEU A 41 1.27 -13.56 -9.72
CA LEU A 41 -0.16 -13.26 -9.71
C LEU A 41 -0.50 -12.65 -8.37
N ARG A 42 -1.16 -11.48 -8.40
CA ARG A 42 -1.68 -10.84 -7.18
C ARG A 42 -3.10 -10.31 -7.42
N PRO A 43 -4.05 -10.55 -6.48
CA PRO A 43 -5.34 -9.89 -6.50
C PRO A 43 -5.16 -8.37 -6.51
N VAL A 44 -6.02 -7.66 -7.24
CA VAL A 44 -6.08 -6.21 -7.22
C VAL A 44 -7.53 -5.75 -7.12
N ASP A 45 -7.72 -4.73 -6.30
CA ASP A 45 -8.96 -3.98 -6.26
C ASP A 45 -8.91 -2.83 -7.27
N TRP A 46 -10.08 -2.49 -7.80
CA TRP A 46 -10.26 -1.28 -8.57
C TRP A 46 -10.26 -0.09 -7.63
N VAL A 47 -9.13 0.61 -7.60
CA VAL A 47 -9.02 1.87 -6.87
C VAL A 47 -9.53 2.99 -7.76
N ASP A 48 -10.41 3.84 -7.22
CA ASP A 48 -10.86 5.05 -7.91
C ASP A 48 -9.63 5.87 -8.38
N LYS A 49 -9.69 6.44 -9.59
CA LYS A 49 -8.55 7.19 -10.14
C LYS A 49 -8.08 8.33 -9.22
N ASN A 50 -9.00 8.94 -8.45
CA ASN A 50 -8.71 10.00 -7.50
C ASN A 50 -7.98 9.49 -6.25
N GLN A 51 -8.00 8.18 -5.98
CA GLN A 51 -7.32 7.54 -4.85
C GLN A 51 -6.05 6.77 -5.27
N LYS A 52 -5.70 6.80 -6.57
CA LYS A 52 -4.52 6.10 -7.11
C LYS A 52 -3.20 6.53 -6.44
N TYR A 53 -3.11 7.77 -5.96
CA TYR A 53 -1.92 8.29 -5.29
C TYR A 53 -1.54 7.51 -4.02
N ILE A 54 -2.52 6.90 -3.34
CA ILE A 54 -2.34 6.06 -2.14
C ILE A 54 -1.44 4.85 -2.45
N TRP A 55 -1.44 4.39 -3.70
CA TRP A 55 -0.71 3.20 -4.12
C TRP A 55 0.63 3.52 -4.78
N THR A 56 1.06 4.78 -4.77
CA THR A 56 2.40 5.14 -5.22
C THR A 56 3.45 4.63 -4.23
N GLU A 57 4.62 4.23 -4.74
CA GLU A 57 5.74 3.78 -3.90
C GLU A 57 6.12 4.85 -2.86
N GLU A 58 6.02 6.13 -3.22
CA GLU A 58 6.26 7.23 -2.31
C GLU A 58 5.30 7.20 -1.11
N TRP A 59 3.99 7.07 -1.37
CA TRP A 59 2.98 7.08 -0.31
C TRP A 59 3.05 5.82 0.54
N GLN A 60 3.20 4.65 -0.08
CA GLN A 60 3.41 3.38 0.62
C GLN A 60 4.70 3.40 1.46
N GLY A 61 5.77 4.02 0.95
CA GLY A 61 7.02 4.20 1.69
C GLY A 61 6.88 5.16 2.87
N LYS A 62 6.07 6.22 2.75
CA LYS A 62 5.70 7.07 3.90
C LYS A 62 4.90 6.29 4.94
N LEU A 63 3.90 5.51 4.51
CA LEU A 63 3.10 4.68 5.39
C LEU A 63 3.97 3.66 6.16
N LEU A 64 4.88 2.97 5.46
CA LEU A 64 5.78 2.00 6.09
C LEU A 64 6.69 2.66 7.13
N ARG A 65 7.23 3.84 6.85
CA ARG A 65 8.03 4.61 7.83
C ARG A 65 7.20 4.97 9.06
N SER A 66 6.01 5.54 8.86
CA SER A 66 5.12 5.87 9.98
C SER A 66 4.74 4.64 10.82
N GLN A 67 4.53 3.48 10.20
CA GLN A 67 4.31 2.23 10.91
C GLN A 67 5.52 1.84 11.78
N GLN A 68 6.73 1.95 11.23
CA GLN A 68 7.98 1.66 11.95
C GLN A 68 8.21 2.63 13.11
N ASP A 69 7.87 3.90 12.93
CA ASP A 69 8.01 4.93 13.96
C ASP A 69 7.04 4.66 15.12
N LEU A 70 5.78 4.29 14.82
CA LEU A 70 4.82 3.83 15.83
C LEU A 70 5.32 2.61 16.61
N GLU A 71 5.87 1.60 15.93
CA GLU A 71 6.41 0.40 16.57
C GLU A 71 7.62 0.69 17.47
N LYS A 72 8.43 1.68 17.12
CA LYS A 72 9.60 2.11 17.91
C LYS A 72 9.25 3.08 19.04
N GLY A 73 8.01 3.55 19.12
CA GLY A 73 7.63 4.60 20.05
C GLY A 73 8.13 5.99 19.63
N ASP A 74 8.54 6.15 18.38
CA ASP A 74 9.02 7.42 17.81
C ASP A 74 7.83 8.27 17.32
N TYR A 75 7.00 8.68 18.28
CA TYR A 75 5.85 9.54 18.05
C TYR A 75 5.69 10.53 19.19
N GLN A 76 5.12 11.68 18.88
CA GLN A 76 4.81 12.71 19.87
C GLN A 76 3.36 12.53 20.32
N THR A 77 3.14 12.62 21.63
CA THR A 77 1.80 12.68 22.23
C THR A 77 1.57 14.06 22.82
N PHE A 78 0.32 14.49 22.83
CA PHE A 78 -0.09 15.76 23.43
C PHE A 78 -1.12 15.49 24.51
N GLU A 79 -1.02 16.21 25.63
CA GLU A 79 -1.95 16.05 26.75
C GLU A 79 -3.28 16.77 26.50
N ASN A 80 -3.27 17.79 25.63
CA ASN A 80 -4.45 18.56 25.26
C ASN A 80 -4.42 18.98 23.78
N MET A 81 -5.57 19.41 23.29
CA MET A 81 -5.75 19.80 21.89
C MET A 81 -4.99 21.08 21.51
N GLU A 82 -4.84 22.02 22.45
CA GLU A 82 -4.21 23.32 22.20
C GLU A 82 -2.72 23.16 21.87
N ASP A 83 -2.03 22.28 22.61
CA ASP A 83 -0.63 21.94 22.37
C ASP A 83 -0.43 21.25 21.01
N ALA A 84 -1.34 20.33 20.65
CA ALA A 84 -1.30 19.66 19.35
C ALA A 84 -1.51 20.62 18.19
N VAL A 85 -2.45 21.57 18.31
CA VAL A 85 -2.71 22.59 17.29
C VAL A 85 -1.50 23.51 17.15
N LYS A 86 -0.92 23.96 18.26
CA LYS A 86 0.25 24.83 18.25
C LYS A 86 1.45 24.19 17.55
N ASP A 87 1.72 22.92 17.84
CA ASP A 87 2.80 22.15 17.20
C ASP A 87 2.60 22.06 15.67
N LEU A 88 1.37 21.76 15.23
CA LEU A 88 1.02 21.75 13.81
C LEU A 88 1.18 23.11 13.13
N GLU A 89 0.81 24.20 13.80
CA GLU A 89 0.99 25.56 13.29
C GLU A 89 2.47 25.93 13.17
N GLU A 90 3.30 25.56 14.16
CA GLU A 90 4.75 25.76 14.11
C GLU A 90 5.39 24.97 12.96
N LEU A 91 5.01 23.71 12.75
CA LEU A 91 5.45 22.89 11.63
C LEU A 91 5.04 23.46 10.26
N ALA A 92 3.81 23.96 10.15
CA ALA A 92 3.30 24.58 8.94
C ALA A 92 4.07 25.88 8.63
N ASN A 93 4.34 26.71 9.64
CA ASN A 93 5.10 27.95 9.51
C ASN A 93 6.58 27.70 9.18
N ALA A 94 7.21 26.69 9.80
CA ALA A 94 8.58 26.27 9.51
C ALA A 94 8.73 25.77 8.06
N SER A 95 7.74 25.02 7.56
CA SER A 95 7.71 24.57 6.16
C SER A 95 7.58 25.74 5.18
N ARG A 96 6.74 26.72 5.52
CA ARG A 96 6.51 27.93 4.70
C ARG A 96 7.72 28.84 4.58
N ASN A 97 8.64 28.80 5.55
CA ASN A 97 9.89 29.56 5.48
C ASN A 97 10.94 28.87 4.61
N LYS A 98 10.99 27.53 4.55
CA LYS A 98 11.89 26.80 3.64
C LYS A 98 11.59 27.03 2.15
N ASP A 99 10.31 27.18 1.79
CA ASP A 99 9.89 27.46 0.41
C ASP A 99 10.16 28.92 -0.03
N LYS A 100 10.53 29.83 0.89
CA LYS A 100 10.84 31.23 0.57
C LYS A 100 12.32 31.52 0.32
N GLU A 101 13.21 30.55 0.56
CA GLU A 101 14.66 30.69 0.36
C GLU A 101 15.15 30.08 -0.98
N LEU A 102 14.23 29.75 -1.89
CA LEU A 102 14.49 29.33 -3.29
C LEU A 102 14.03 30.42 -4.26
#